data_AF-A0A937BQA4-F1
#
_entry.id   AF-A0A937BQA4-F1
#
_cell.length_a   1.000
_cell.length_b   1.000
_cell.length_c   1.000
_cell.angle_alpha   90.00
_cell.angle_beta   90.00
_cell.angle_gamma   90.00
#
_symmetry.space_group_name_H-M   'P 1'
#
loop_
_entity.id
_entity.type
_entity.pdbx_description
1 polymer ?
#
loop_
_entity_poly.entity_id
_entity_poly.type
_entity_poly.pdbx_seq_one_letter_code
_entity_poly.pdbx_strand_id
1 'polypeptide(L)'
;MPLVEQTDSGRQSILHIQWDQAFHHDRFLFQATGTKFFDRNIVIYKAKIDSVPNSGPGDIIGNFSLISGPERQIIFIPRIKATQFYFIIRNGDNPPLNITDLNSRQEKISIVTYLQKDSSYQLLVGNPLANAPDYEMERFRDSIPSEIQQLTYGEPVAYNNIASIEKPSEKTRAWLWPVIFAVLLLLGGLSYRLIKDMKKAS
;
A
#
# COMPACT_ATOMS: atom_id res chain seq x y z
N MET A 1 16.55 14.44 -11.79
CA MET A 1 15.38 15.29 -12.13
C MET A 1 14.68 14.62 -13.29
N PRO A 2 13.34 14.63 -13.35
CA PRO A 2 12.64 14.04 -14.48
C PRO A 2 12.94 14.81 -15.78
N LEU A 3 12.93 14.09 -16.90
CA LEU A 3 12.86 14.73 -18.22
C LEU A 3 11.41 15.11 -18.46
N VAL A 4 11.17 16.37 -18.85
CA VAL A 4 9.84 16.88 -19.19
C VAL A 4 9.89 17.44 -20.61
N GLU A 5 9.03 16.93 -21.47
CA GLU A 5 8.88 17.38 -22.85
C GLU A 5 7.44 17.85 -23.07
N GLN A 6 7.28 19.00 -23.73
CA GLN A 6 5.98 19.52 -24.13
C GLN A 6 5.90 19.57 -25.65
N THR A 7 4.82 19.01 -26.20
CA THR A 7 4.46 19.11 -27.62
C THR A 7 3.07 19.72 -27.74
N ASP A 8 2.98 20.85 -28.43
CA ASP A 8 1.71 21.52 -28.70
C ASP A 8 1.24 21.18 -30.12
N SER A 9 0.02 20.68 -30.24
CA SER A 9 -0.54 20.29 -31.55
C SER A 9 -2.05 20.52 -31.58
N GLY A 10 -2.49 21.33 -32.55
CA GLY A 10 -3.90 21.67 -32.71
C GLY A 10 -4.48 22.35 -31.46
N ARG A 11 -5.54 21.77 -30.88
CA ARG A 11 -6.26 22.30 -29.70
C ARG A 11 -5.82 21.68 -28.37
N GLN A 12 -4.64 21.07 -28.33
CA GLN A 12 -4.14 20.37 -27.15
C GLN A 12 -2.62 20.54 -26.97
N SER A 13 -2.20 20.42 -25.71
CA SER A 13 -0.80 20.30 -25.30
C SER A 13 -0.59 18.93 -24.70
N ILE A 14 0.48 18.26 -25.10
CA ILE A 14 0.90 16.96 -24.59
C ILE A 14 2.18 17.17 -23.79
N LEU A 15 2.14 16.83 -22.50
CA LEU A 15 3.32 16.77 -21.66
C LEU A 15 3.71 15.31 -21.48
N HIS A 16 4.98 15.01 -21.70
CA HIS A 16 5.59 13.72 -21.37
C HIS A 16 6.60 13.95 -20.24
N ILE A 17 6.42 13.20 -19.15
CA ILE A 17 7.39 13.18 -18.05
C ILE A 17 7.97 11.79 -17.90
N GLN A 18 9.29 11.71 -17.71
CA GLN A 18 10.02 10.46 -17.57
C GLN A 18 11.05 10.52 -16.43
N TRP A 19 11.09 9.46 -15.63
CA TRP A 19 12.12 9.16 -14.64
C TRP A 19 13.00 7.99 -15.10
N ASP A 20 14.21 7.93 -14.56
CA ASP A 20 15.19 6.86 -14.75
C ASP A 20 14.76 5.53 -14.09
N GLN A 21 13.97 5.63 -13.03
CA GLN A 21 13.46 4.49 -12.27
C GLN A 21 12.00 4.69 -11.85
N ALA A 22 11.32 3.59 -11.53
CA ALA A 22 9.91 3.62 -11.19
C ALA A 22 9.71 4.06 -9.74
N PHE A 23 9.12 5.24 -9.54
CA PHE A 23 8.76 5.77 -8.23
C PHE A 23 7.25 5.67 -7.98
N HIS A 24 6.83 5.82 -6.72
CA HIS A 24 5.42 6.04 -6.41
C HIS A 24 5.07 7.52 -6.55
N HIS A 25 3.93 7.79 -7.16
CA HIS A 25 3.41 9.12 -7.43
C HIS A 25 2.02 9.25 -6.82
N ASP A 26 1.82 10.26 -5.97
CA ASP A 26 0.54 10.53 -5.28
C ASP A 26 -0.04 11.89 -5.69
N ARG A 27 0.82 12.83 -6.10
CA ARG A 27 0.40 14.15 -6.57
C ARG A 27 1.40 14.77 -7.55
N PHE A 28 0.89 15.56 -8.49
CA PHE A 28 1.67 16.37 -9.41
C PHE A 28 1.52 17.85 -9.09
N LEU A 29 2.62 18.59 -9.17
CA LEU A 29 2.70 20.03 -8.97
C LEU A 29 3.09 20.69 -10.29
N PHE A 30 2.19 21.50 -10.81
CA PHE A 30 2.36 22.24 -12.06
C PHE A 30 2.67 23.71 -11.76
N GLN A 31 3.55 24.28 -12.59
CA GLN A 31 3.72 25.71 -12.70
C GLN A 31 3.53 26.08 -14.17
N ALA A 32 2.43 26.77 -14.46
CA ALA A 32 2.13 27.29 -15.78
C ALA A 32 2.33 28.80 -15.83
N THR A 33 2.83 29.29 -16.97
CA THR A 33 2.98 30.72 -17.29
C THR A 33 2.33 31.01 -18.64
N GLY A 34 2.20 32.29 -18.99
CA GLY A 34 1.70 32.75 -20.29
C GLY A 34 0.31 33.39 -20.25
N THR A 35 -0.67 32.78 -19.59
CA THR A 35 -2.03 33.34 -19.43
C THR A 35 -2.38 33.57 -17.97
N LYS A 36 -2.84 34.78 -17.63
CA LYS A 36 -3.18 35.16 -16.26
C LYS A 36 -4.32 34.34 -15.66
N PHE A 37 -5.32 34.01 -16.47
CA PHE A 37 -6.50 33.25 -16.06
C PHE A 37 -6.70 32.07 -17.00
N PHE A 38 -6.82 30.88 -16.43
CA PHE A 38 -7.15 29.68 -17.19
C PHE A 38 -7.87 28.67 -16.30
N ASP A 39 -8.73 27.89 -16.95
CA ASP A 39 -9.26 26.63 -16.45
C ASP A 39 -9.19 25.66 -17.63
N ARG A 40 -8.39 24.61 -17.49
CA ARG A 40 -8.12 23.64 -18.55
C ARG A 40 -8.37 22.25 -18.03
N ASN A 41 -9.15 21.48 -18.77
CA ASN A 41 -9.23 20.04 -18.53
C ASN A 41 -7.89 19.38 -18.88
N ILE A 42 -7.39 18.57 -17.96
CA ILE A 42 -6.17 17.78 -18.11
C ILE A 42 -6.50 16.30 -17.86
N VAL A 43 -6.07 15.45 -18.79
CA VAL A 43 -6.25 14.00 -18.68
C VAL A 43 -4.88 13.37 -18.47
N ILE A 44 -4.75 12.57 -17.42
CA ILE A 44 -3.47 11.95 -17.04
C ILE A 44 -3.50 10.47 -17.43
N TYR A 45 -2.43 10.02 -18.05
CA TYR A 45 -2.23 8.64 -18.45
C TYR A 45 -0.94 8.09 -17.85
N LYS A 46 -0.97 6.81 -17.46
CA LYS A 46 0.22 6.02 -17.17
C LYS A 46 0.67 5.36 -18.47
N ALA A 47 1.90 5.61 -18.91
CA ALA A 47 2.43 4.99 -20.11
C ALA A 47 2.45 3.45 -19.96
N LYS A 48 2.14 2.70 -21.03
CA LYS A 48 2.47 1.27 -21.09
C LYS A 48 3.89 1.13 -21.63
N ILE A 49 4.65 0.20 -21.07
CA ILE A 49 6.06 -0.08 -21.41
C ILE A 49 6.25 -0.29 -22.93
N ASP A 50 5.22 -0.76 -23.63
CA ASP A 50 5.23 -1.03 -25.08
C ASP A 50 4.43 -0.02 -25.93
N SER A 51 4.12 1.17 -25.39
CA SER A 51 3.33 2.16 -26.14
C SER A 51 4.18 2.78 -27.25
N VAL A 52 3.94 2.31 -28.47
CA VAL A 52 4.37 2.93 -29.73
C VAL A 52 3.92 4.39 -29.73
N PRO A 53 4.71 5.34 -30.28
CA PRO A 53 4.37 6.78 -30.35
C PRO A 53 2.97 7.11 -30.90
N ASN A 54 2.30 6.17 -31.57
CA ASN A 54 0.97 6.31 -32.19
C ASN A 54 -0.14 5.45 -31.56
N SER A 55 0.11 4.70 -30.48
CA SER A 55 -0.90 3.82 -29.85
C SER A 55 -1.47 4.41 -28.56
N GLY A 56 -2.03 5.61 -28.61
CA GLY A 56 -2.64 6.29 -27.45
C GLY A 56 -1.68 6.53 -26.27
N PRO A 57 -2.10 7.26 -25.22
CA PRO A 57 -1.17 7.74 -24.20
C PRO A 57 -0.97 6.75 -23.04
N GLY A 58 -1.61 5.58 -23.07
CA GLY A 58 -1.54 4.54 -22.03
C GLY A 58 -2.85 4.34 -21.25
N ASP A 59 -2.78 3.85 -20.00
CA ASP A 59 -3.95 3.65 -19.13
C ASP A 59 -4.40 4.99 -18.54
N ILE A 60 -5.68 5.35 -18.68
CA ILE A 60 -6.24 6.57 -18.09
C ILE A 60 -6.20 6.47 -16.57
N ILE A 61 -5.57 7.45 -15.93
CA ILE A 61 -5.57 7.62 -14.47
C ILE A 61 -6.80 8.43 -14.04
N GLY A 62 -7.11 9.50 -14.77
CA GLY A 62 -8.26 10.34 -14.47
C GLY A 62 -8.31 11.63 -15.28
N ASN A 63 -9.40 12.36 -15.08
CA ASN A 63 -9.65 13.69 -15.62
C ASN A 63 -9.62 14.69 -14.48
N PHE A 64 -8.91 15.80 -14.67
CA PHE A 64 -8.72 16.84 -13.66
C PHE A 64 -8.85 18.22 -14.31
N SER A 65 -8.80 19.26 -13.47
CA SER A 65 -8.77 20.64 -13.91
C SER A 65 -7.46 21.30 -13.46
N LEU A 66 -6.83 22.00 -14.38
CA LEU A 66 -5.70 22.87 -14.14
C LEU A 66 -6.22 24.31 -14.13
N ILE A 67 -6.27 24.92 -12.95
CA ILE A 67 -6.87 26.24 -12.72
C ILE A 67 -5.78 27.23 -12.31
N SER A 68 -5.78 28.43 -12.89
CA SER A 68 -4.81 29.49 -12.55
C SER A 68 -4.90 29.87 -11.07
N GLY A 69 -3.76 29.98 -10.41
CA GLY A 69 -3.65 30.41 -9.01
C GLY A 69 -2.30 31.04 -8.70
N PRO A 70 -2.15 31.72 -7.54
CA PRO A 70 -0.90 32.37 -7.14
C PRO A 70 0.23 31.37 -6.83
N GLU A 71 -0.14 30.13 -6.53
CA GLU A 71 0.78 29.03 -6.20
C GLU A 71 0.77 27.94 -7.28
N ARG A 72 1.68 26.97 -7.15
CA ARG A 72 1.71 25.77 -7.99
C ARG A 72 0.38 25.04 -7.93
N GLN A 73 -0.12 24.61 -9.08
CA GLN A 73 -1.36 23.85 -9.16
C GLN A 73 -1.09 22.39 -8.77
N ILE A 74 -1.88 21.85 -7.84
CA ILE A 74 -1.69 20.50 -7.31
C ILE A 74 -2.80 19.59 -7.85
N ILE A 75 -2.42 18.47 -8.44
CA ILE A 75 -3.34 17.42 -8.86
C ILE A 75 -3.03 16.15 -8.05
N PHE A 76 -4.04 15.66 -7.33
CA PHE A 76 -3.95 14.40 -6.58
C PHE A 76 -4.35 13.23 -7.47
N ILE A 77 -3.60 12.14 -7.39
CA ILE A 77 -3.88 10.89 -8.12
C ILE A 77 -3.88 9.71 -7.16
N PRO A 78 -4.51 8.57 -7.52
CA PRO A 78 -4.27 7.32 -6.84
C PRO A 78 -2.78 6.99 -6.86
N ARG A 79 -2.28 6.37 -5.79
CA ARG A 79 -0.87 5.98 -5.67
C ARG A 79 -0.47 5.03 -6.79
N ILE A 80 0.32 5.52 -7.74
CA ILE A 80 0.74 4.74 -8.93
C ILE A 80 2.25 4.64 -8.96
N LYS A 81 2.77 3.43 -9.18
CA LYS A 81 4.20 3.19 -9.43
C LYS A 81 4.46 3.18 -10.93
N ALA A 82 5.23 4.12 -11.46
CA ALA A 82 5.55 4.20 -12.89
C ALA A 82 6.84 4.98 -13.14
N THR A 83 7.37 4.86 -14.36
CA THR A 83 8.50 5.67 -14.85
C THR A 83 8.07 6.83 -15.73
N GLN A 84 6.85 6.77 -16.28
CA GLN A 84 6.41 7.65 -17.36
C GLN A 84 4.91 7.99 -17.24
N PHE A 85 4.59 9.26 -17.48
CA PHE A 85 3.21 9.75 -17.55
C PHE A 85 3.04 10.68 -18.73
N TYR A 86 1.84 10.66 -19.30
CA TYR A 86 1.40 11.63 -20.29
C TYR A 86 0.27 12.48 -19.73
N PHE A 87 0.34 13.78 -20.00
CA PHE A 87 -0.70 14.73 -19.65
C PHE A 87 -1.22 15.38 -20.92
N ILE A 88 -2.51 15.25 -21.18
CA ILE A 88 -3.17 15.91 -22.31
C ILE A 88 -3.99 17.07 -21.75
N ILE A 89 -3.53 18.29 -22.01
CA ILE A 89 -4.22 19.52 -21.66
C ILE A 89 -5.05 19.96 -22.86
N ARG A 90 -6.35 20.13 -22.65
CA ARG A 90 -7.27 20.60 -23.69
C ARG A 90 -7.28 22.13 -23.70
N ASN A 91 -6.65 22.73 -24.70
CA ASN A 91 -6.55 24.19 -24.84
C ASN A 91 -7.82 24.80 -25.45
N GLY A 92 -8.53 24.04 -26.28
CA GLY A 92 -9.66 24.57 -27.06
C GLY A 92 -9.15 25.62 -28.05
N ASP A 93 -9.79 26.79 -28.07
CA ASP A 93 -9.37 27.94 -28.91
C ASP A 93 -8.40 28.88 -28.19
N ASN A 94 -7.94 28.52 -26.99
CA ASN A 94 -6.95 29.31 -26.26
C ASN A 94 -5.53 28.91 -26.68
N PRO A 95 -4.55 29.82 -26.53
CA PRO A 95 -3.15 29.46 -26.72
C PRO A 95 -2.71 28.38 -25.71
N PRO A 96 -1.72 27.54 -26.08
CA PRO A 96 -1.09 26.60 -25.16
C PRO A 96 -0.58 27.26 -23.88
N LEU A 97 -0.68 26.55 -22.76
CA LEU A 97 -0.03 26.96 -21.51
C LEU A 97 1.47 26.66 -21.60
N ASN A 98 2.30 27.58 -21.12
CA ASN A 98 3.74 27.32 -21.00
C ASN A 98 4.03 26.69 -19.64
N ILE A 99 4.25 25.36 -19.61
CA ILE A 99 4.52 24.63 -18.37
C ILE A 99 6.01 24.74 -18.05
N THR A 100 6.35 25.59 -17.08
CA THR A 100 7.73 25.86 -16.70
C THR A 100 8.30 24.87 -15.69
N ASP A 101 7.42 24.22 -14.91
CA ASP A 101 7.83 23.22 -13.93
C ASP A 101 6.72 22.17 -13.75
N LEU A 102 7.14 20.90 -13.70
CA LEU A 102 6.28 19.76 -13.44
C LEU A 102 7.02 18.78 -12.52
N ASN A 103 6.52 18.67 -11.29
CA ASN A 103 7.09 17.79 -10.28
C ASN A 103 6.07 16.78 -9.78
N SER A 104 6.56 15.64 -9.31
CA SER A 104 5.75 14.67 -8.57
C SER A 104 6.16 14.64 -7.11
N ARG A 105 5.21 14.35 -6.22
CA ARG A 105 5.49 13.99 -4.83
C ARG A 105 4.85 12.67 -4.46
N GLN A 106 5.49 12.00 -3.52
CA GLN A 106 4.98 10.84 -2.82
C GLN A 106 4.64 11.24 -1.39
N GLU A 107 3.56 10.71 -0.84
CA GLU A 107 3.26 10.80 0.58
C GLU A 107 4.31 10.06 1.41
N LYS A 108 4.71 10.70 2.50
CA LYS A 108 5.58 10.08 3.50
C LYS A 108 4.74 9.10 4.31
N ILE A 109 5.14 7.83 4.30
CA ILE A 109 4.55 6.80 5.16
C ILE A 109 5.43 6.69 6.41
N SER A 110 4.78 6.72 7.57
CA SER A 110 5.43 6.56 8.88
C SER A 110 4.83 5.35 9.58
N ILE A 111 5.67 4.58 10.27
CA ILE A 111 5.24 3.47 11.14
C ILE A 111 5.54 3.89 12.57
N VAL A 112 4.51 3.85 13.41
CA VAL A 112 4.64 4.06 14.85
C VAL A 112 4.37 2.72 15.52
N THR A 113 5.26 2.30 16.41
CA THR A 113 5.16 1.01 17.08
C THR A 113 5.80 1.07 18.46
N TYR A 114 5.41 0.14 19.33
CA TYR A 114 6.01 -0.06 20.63
C TYR A 114 7.05 -1.18 20.55
N LEU A 115 8.32 -0.86 20.80
CA LEU A 115 9.42 -1.82 20.79
C LEU A 115 9.94 -2.04 22.20
N GLN A 116 10.15 -3.31 22.56
CA GLN A 116 10.82 -3.66 23.82
C GLN A 116 12.30 -3.30 23.75
N LYS A 117 12.82 -2.82 24.88
CA LYS A 117 14.24 -2.51 25.05
C LYS A 117 15.10 -3.75 24.81
N ASP A 118 16.33 -3.53 24.35
CA ASP A 118 17.38 -4.56 24.18
C ASP A 118 16.98 -5.71 23.24
N SER A 119 16.06 -5.44 22.31
CA SER A 119 15.58 -6.39 21.28
C SER A 119 15.94 -5.92 19.88
N SER A 120 16.18 -6.87 18.97
CA SER A 120 16.43 -6.59 17.54
C SER A 120 15.18 -6.86 16.73
N TYR A 121 14.78 -5.89 15.91
CA TYR A 121 13.58 -5.98 15.08
C TYR A 121 13.92 -5.85 13.60
N GLN A 122 13.11 -6.47 12.75
CA GLN A 122 13.22 -6.37 11.29
C GLN A 122 11.88 -5.91 10.72
N LEU A 123 11.92 -4.91 9.83
CA LEU A 123 10.76 -4.48 9.07
C LEU A 123 10.77 -5.21 7.72
N LEU A 124 9.87 -6.18 7.57
CA LEU A 124 9.71 -6.91 6.32
C LEU A 124 8.65 -6.22 5.45
N VAL A 125 8.97 -5.97 4.19
CA VAL A 125 8.08 -5.29 3.22
C VAL A 125 8.04 -6.06 1.90
N GLY A 126 7.02 -5.80 1.08
CA GLY A 126 6.92 -6.34 -0.28
C GLY A 126 6.26 -7.71 -0.41
N ASN A 127 5.62 -8.23 0.65
CA ASN A 127 4.79 -9.44 0.56
C ASN A 127 3.31 -9.06 0.27
N PRO A 128 2.82 -9.20 -0.97
CA PRO A 128 1.43 -8.86 -1.31
C PRO A 128 0.40 -9.82 -0.70
N LEU A 129 0.84 -10.98 -0.20
CA LEU A 129 0.00 -11.98 0.47
C LEU A 129 -0.02 -11.81 1.99
N ALA A 130 0.69 -10.83 2.54
CA ALA A 130 0.67 -10.56 3.97
C ALA A 130 -0.72 -10.05 4.37
N ASN A 131 -1.35 -10.72 5.33
CA ASN A 131 -2.56 -10.21 5.95
C ASN A 131 -2.21 -9.03 6.86
N ALA A 132 -3.06 -8.00 6.83
CA ALA A 132 -2.95 -6.92 7.82
C ALA A 132 -3.16 -7.51 9.22
N PRO A 133 -2.25 -7.26 10.18
CA PRO A 133 -2.43 -7.71 11.54
C PRO A 133 -3.56 -6.91 12.21
N ASP A 134 -4.42 -7.59 12.96
CA ASP A 134 -5.46 -6.97 13.79
C ASP A 134 -4.87 -6.62 15.16
N TYR A 135 -4.28 -5.42 15.27
CA TYR A 135 -3.70 -4.94 16.51
C TYR A 135 -4.64 -3.97 17.24
N GLU A 136 -4.77 -4.17 18.55
CA GLU A 136 -5.51 -3.26 19.42
C GLU A 136 -4.92 -1.84 19.45
N MET A 137 -3.64 -1.68 19.06
CA MET A 137 -2.95 -0.40 19.00
C MET A 137 -3.67 0.63 18.12
N GLU A 138 -4.44 0.20 17.12
CA GLU A 138 -5.26 1.12 16.32
C GLU A 138 -6.31 1.87 17.15
N ARG A 139 -6.74 1.31 18.28
CA ARG A 139 -7.72 1.91 19.20
C ARG A 139 -7.11 2.94 20.14
N PHE A 140 -5.78 2.97 20.24
CA PHE A 140 -5.02 3.85 21.14
C PHE A 140 -4.32 4.99 20.39
N ARG A 141 -4.80 5.38 19.21
CA ARG A 141 -4.25 6.50 18.43
C ARG A 141 -4.16 7.79 19.24
N ASP A 142 -5.13 8.05 20.11
CA ASP A 142 -5.17 9.24 20.98
C ASP A 142 -4.17 9.18 22.15
N SER A 143 -3.59 8.01 22.42
CA SER A 143 -2.58 7.80 23.47
C SER A 143 -1.15 7.85 22.93
N ILE A 144 -0.96 8.10 21.63
CA ILE A 144 0.37 8.25 21.04
C ILE A 144 0.98 9.57 21.55
N PRO A 145 2.15 9.55 22.22
CA PRO A 145 2.80 10.78 22.70
C PRO A 145 3.12 11.74 21.56
N SER A 146 3.07 13.05 21.83
CA SER A 146 3.42 14.08 20.84
C SER A 146 4.90 14.05 20.45
N GLU A 147 5.76 13.57 21.34
CA GLU A 147 7.18 13.36 21.11
C GLU A 147 7.47 11.86 20.97
N ILE A 148 7.83 11.45 19.75
CA ILE A 148 8.16 10.05 19.43
C ILE A 148 9.64 9.97 19.12
N GLN A 149 10.32 8.98 19.71
CA GLN A 149 11.71 8.71 19.37
C GLN A 149 11.80 8.22 17.92
N GLN A 150 12.53 8.96 17.08
CA GLN A 150 12.77 8.53 15.71
C GLN A 150 13.86 7.45 15.71
N LEU A 151 13.53 6.29 15.13
CA LEU A 151 14.47 5.21 14.91
C LEU A 151 15.07 5.31 13.51
N THR A 152 16.35 5.01 13.40
CA THR A 152 17.03 4.82 12.11
C THR A 152 17.05 3.34 11.79
N TYR A 153 16.88 3.00 10.51
CA TYR A 153 17.01 1.65 9.99
C TYR A 153 18.31 1.52 9.20
N GLY A 154 18.84 0.29 9.13
CA GLY A 154 19.98 -0.01 8.27
C GLY A 154 19.58 -0.09 6.79
N GLU A 155 20.55 -0.35 5.93
CA GLU A 155 20.30 -0.56 4.50
C GLU A 155 19.30 -1.71 4.26
N PRO A 156 18.36 -1.57 3.30
CA PRO A 156 17.47 -2.65 2.93
C PRO A 156 18.27 -3.86 2.43
N VAL A 157 18.00 -5.03 3.01
CA VAL A 157 18.61 -6.30 2.61
C VAL A 157 17.53 -7.28 2.13
N ALA A 158 17.86 -8.10 1.14
CA ALA A 158 16.96 -9.16 0.69
C ALA A 158 16.71 -10.17 1.82
N TYR A 159 15.43 -10.43 2.13
CA TYR A 159 15.04 -11.36 3.17
C TYR A 159 14.71 -12.73 2.57
N ASN A 160 15.62 -13.70 2.75
CA ASN A 160 15.51 -15.03 2.15
C ASN A 160 14.97 -16.10 3.12
N ASN A 161 14.69 -15.75 4.37
CA ASN A 161 14.21 -16.70 5.37
C ASN A 161 12.69 -16.74 5.36
N ILE A 162 12.12 -17.51 4.43
CA ILE A 162 10.69 -17.84 4.45
C ILE A 162 10.47 -18.85 5.57
N ALA A 163 10.52 -18.38 6.82
CA ALA A 163 10.17 -19.20 7.97
C ALA A 163 8.74 -19.69 7.73
N SER A 164 8.59 -21.01 7.55
CA SER A 164 7.29 -21.67 7.52
C SER A 164 6.53 -21.19 8.75
N ILE A 165 5.36 -20.60 8.53
CA ILE A 165 4.41 -20.35 9.61
C ILE A 165 4.23 -21.71 10.29
N GLU A 166 4.83 -21.91 11.46
CA GLU A 166 4.62 -23.11 12.24
C GLU A 166 3.13 -23.15 12.53
N LYS A 167 2.40 -23.99 11.80
CA LYS A 167 1.06 -24.39 12.19
C LYS A 167 1.15 -24.82 13.65
N PRO A 168 0.25 -24.35 14.54
CA PRO A 168 0.27 -24.78 15.94
C PRO A 168 0.31 -26.30 15.94
N SER A 169 1.37 -26.86 16.54
CA SER A 169 1.74 -28.25 16.31
C SER A 169 0.54 -29.16 16.60
N GLU A 170 0.12 -29.94 15.61
CA GLU A 170 -0.95 -30.94 15.79
C GLU A 170 -0.57 -32.01 16.82
N LYS A 171 0.73 -32.08 17.16
CA LYS A 171 1.29 -32.98 18.18
C LYS A 171 0.68 -32.77 19.56
N THR A 172 0.23 -31.55 19.90
CA THR A 172 -0.44 -31.26 21.18
C THR A 172 -1.85 -31.85 21.23
N ARG A 173 -2.51 -32.06 20.08
CA ARG A 173 -3.89 -32.55 20.00
C ARG A 173 -4.00 -34.07 20.10
N ALA A 174 -2.99 -34.81 19.63
CA ALA A 174 -2.98 -36.27 19.64
C ALA A 174 -2.86 -36.88 21.05
N TRP A 175 -2.18 -36.19 21.98
CA TRP A 175 -2.01 -36.69 23.37
C TRP A 175 -3.27 -36.57 24.24
N LEU A 176 -4.31 -35.87 23.76
CA LEU A 176 -5.60 -35.80 24.47
C LEU A 176 -6.40 -37.11 24.39
N TRP A 177 -6.21 -37.92 23.35
CA TRP A 177 -6.95 -39.17 23.13
C TRP A 177 -6.76 -40.23 24.24
N PRO A 178 -5.54 -40.52 24.71
CA PRO A 178 -5.31 -41.41 25.85
C PRO A 178 -6.05 -40.97 27.12
N VAL A 179 -6.09 -39.66 27.38
CA VAL A 179 -6.76 -39.09 28.57
C VAL A 179 -8.28 -39.28 28.46
N ILE A 180 -8.86 -39.02 27.29
CA ILE A 180 -10.30 -39.24 27.04
C ILE A 180 -10.65 -40.72 27.23
N PHE A 181 -9.81 -41.63 26.71
CA PHE A 181 -10.05 -43.07 26.82
C PHE A 181 -9.95 -43.57 28.27
N ALA A 182 -9.00 -43.05 29.04
CA ALA A 182 -8.86 -43.38 30.47
C ALA A 182 -10.09 -42.96 31.28
N VAL A 183 -10.63 -41.76 31.03
CA VAL A 183 -11.85 -41.26 31.70
C VAL A 183 -13.07 -42.11 31.34
N LEU A 184 -13.23 -42.48 30.06
CA LEU A 184 -14.32 -43.36 29.60
C LEU A 184 -14.27 -44.75 30.25
N LEU A 185 -13.08 -45.36 30.34
CA LEU A 185 -12.89 -46.65 31.01
C LEU A 185 -13.26 -46.59 32.50
N LEU A 186 -12.85 -45.52 33.18
CA LEU A 186 -13.11 -45.32 34.60
C LEU A 186 -14.62 -45.18 34.87
N LEU A 187 -15.31 -44.35 34.07
CA LEU A 187 -16.77 -44.19 34.13
C LEU A 187 -17.53 -45.48 33.79
N GLY A 188 -17.10 -46.20 32.77
CA GLY A 188 -17.68 -47.50 32.39
C GLY A 188 -17.49 -48.56 33.49
N GLY A 189 -16.31 -48.61 34.11
CA GLY A 189 -15.99 -49.52 35.20
C GLY A 189 -16.81 -49.24 36.46
N LEU A 190 -16.99 -47.97 36.83
CA LEU A 190 -17.84 -47.57 37.95
C LEU A 190 -19.32 -47.94 37.69
N SER A 191 -19.81 -47.67 36.47
CA SER A 191 -21.18 -48.01 36.08
C SER A 191 -21.43 -49.52 36.14
N TYR A 192 -20.49 -50.32 35.64
CA TYR A 192 -20.57 -51.78 35.69
C TYR A 192 -20.57 -52.31 37.13
N ARG A 193 -19.73 -51.74 38.00
CA ARG A 193 -19.65 -52.12 39.41
C ARG A 193 -20.97 -51.87 40.13
N LEU A 194 -21.61 -50.72 39.90
CA LEU A 194 -22.90 -50.38 40.49
C LEU A 194 -24.01 -51.37 40.07
N ILE A 195 -24.08 -51.73 38.78
CA ILE A 195 -25.06 -52.70 38.28
C ILE A 195 -24.82 -54.09 38.87
N LYS A 196 -23.56 -54.51 39.01
CA LYS A 196 -23.20 -55.80 39.60
C LYS A 196 -23.56 -55.87 41.08
N ASP A 197 -23.36 -54.79 41.82
CA ASP A 197 -23.71 -54.71 43.25
C ASP A 197 -25.23 -54.74 43.44
N MET A 198 -26.01 -54.11 42.54
CA MET A 198 -27.48 -54.22 42.54
C MET A 198 -27.99 -55.64 42.24
N LYS A 199 -27.34 -56.37 41.31
CA LYS A 199 -27.71 -57.76 41.00
C LYS A 199 -27.36 -58.77 42.11
N LYS A 200 -26.47 -58.41 43.03
CA LYS A 200 -26.09 -59.25 44.18
C LYS A 200 -27.00 -59.06 45.40
N ALA A 201 -27.81 -58.01 45.40
CA ALA A 201 -28.71 -57.64 46.49
C ALA A 201 -30.19 -58.00 46.24
N SER A 202 -30.47 -58.72 45.15
CA SER A 202 -31.80 -59.25 44.79
C SER A 202 -31.79 -60.76 44.71
#